data_AF-A0A7X8ZBC5-F1
#
_entry.id   AF-A0A7X8ZBC5-F1
#
_cell.length_a   1.000
_cell.length_b   1.000
_cell.length_c   1.000
_cell.angle_alpha   90.00
_cell.angle_beta   90.00
_cell.angle_gamma   90.00
#
_symmetry.space_group_name_H-M   'P 1'
#
loop_
_entity.id
_entity.type
_entity.pdbx_description
1 polymer ?
#
loop_
_entity_poly.entity_id
_entity_poly.type
_entity_poly.pdbx_seq_one_letter_code
_entity_poly.pdbx_strand_id
1 'polypeptide(L)'
;MEVFSFEKKGVTFIFRNPEWNESYKYMELEWKVSDIKENTKNDDGFFYCSKFLPQEKQILFPNNIVINGQKVKGVSIPDEDVYKKLKEIYDKMMSDYIQKKLHQDIEYRLNDMTAYGIYNGISQFDIEYIVADIREQVEKETGIKVLIFADDIAKKLTKDEEIIKIAEETYRPYPESKNWTEEYRSWYRKAIENKTAPGYGIISNKIIREKIRKLLLEEVEEVKKEKEKIEKLFKKAKETGEKQLITKWIESCNDRTLECSTDMCYLYAMPDGIQKVERIHTF
;
A
#
# COMPACT_ATOMS: atom_id res chain seq x y z
N MET A 1 7.16 32.73 -0.69
CA MET A 1 6.24 31.62 -0.94
C MET A 1 6.12 31.49 -2.44
N GLU A 2 6.48 30.34 -3.01
CA GLU A 2 6.48 30.17 -4.47
C GLU A 2 5.03 30.04 -4.98
N VAL A 3 4.72 30.74 -6.07
CA VAL A 3 3.39 30.79 -6.69
C VAL A 3 3.53 30.33 -8.14
N PHE A 4 2.67 29.41 -8.53
CA PHE A 4 2.61 28.82 -9.87
C PHE A 4 1.37 29.36 -10.56
N SER A 5 1.54 30.13 -11.62
CA SER A 5 0.44 30.73 -12.36
C SER A 5 0.57 30.40 -13.83
N PHE A 6 -0.55 30.05 -14.47
CA PHE A 6 -0.62 29.88 -15.92
C PHE A 6 -2.03 30.16 -16.43
N GLU A 7 -2.13 30.48 -17.72
CA GLU A 7 -3.41 30.67 -18.39
C GLU A 7 -3.77 29.44 -19.23
N LYS A 8 -5.06 29.09 -19.23
CA LYS A 8 -5.60 28.08 -20.15
C LYS A 8 -7.00 28.46 -20.60
N LYS A 9 -7.17 28.56 -21.92
CA LYS A 9 -8.46 28.95 -22.56
C LYS A 9 -9.01 30.28 -21.99
N GLY A 10 -8.15 31.28 -21.78
CA GLY A 10 -8.55 32.60 -21.27
C GLY A 10 -8.85 32.63 -19.77
N VAL A 11 -8.52 31.58 -19.03
CA VAL A 11 -8.74 31.49 -17.58
C VAL A 11 -7.40 31.35 -16.87
N THR A 12 -7.16 32.18 -15.87
CA THR A 12 -5.93 32.15 -15.07
C THR A 12 -6.10 31.18 -13.91
N PHE A 13 -5.15 30.26 -13.78
CA PHE A 13 -5.06 29.32 -12.67
C PHE A 13 -3.84 29.66 -11.83
N ILE A 14 -4.04 29.78 -10.51
CA ILE A 14 -2.99 30.12 -9.56
C ILE A 14 -2.93 29.01 -8.52
N PHE A 15 -1.74 28.46 -8.30
CA PHE A 15 -1.46 27.43 -7.31
C PHE A 15 -0.29 27.87 -6.43
N ARG A 16 -0.29 27.45 -5.17
CA ARG A 16 0.79 27.73 -4.21
C ARG A 16 0.76 26.71 -3.07
N ASN A 17 1.70 26.85 -2.14
CA ASN A 17 1.77 26.05 -0.92
C ASN A 17 1.70 24.53 -1.19
N PRO A 18 2.68 23.99 -1.94
CA PRO A 18 2.76 22.56 -2.10
C PRO A 18 2.95 21.90 -0.72
N GLU A 19 2.14 20.89 -0.43
CA GLU A 19 2.19 20.13 0.81
C GLU A 19 2.04 18.63 0.51
N TRP A 20 2.77 17.77 1.22
CA TRP A 20 2.63 16.33 1.05
C TRP A 20 1.50 15.79 1.93
N ASN A 21 0.46 15.23 1.32
CA ASN A 21 -0.58 14.53 2.07
C ASN A 21 -0.13 13.09 2.37
N GLU A 22 0.30 12.83 3.61
CA GLU A 22 0.77 11.49 4.02
C GLU A 22 -0.33 10.42 3.94
N SER A 23 -1.59 10.77 4.25
CA SER A 23 -2.70 9.82 4.28
C SER A 23 -3.07 9.31 2.88
N TYR A 24 -3.05 10.20 1.89
CA TYR A 24 -3.43 9.86 0.52
C TYR A 24 -2.25 9.76 -0.46
N LYS A 25 -1.03 10.01 0.00
CA LYS A 25 0.24 9.83 -0.72
C LYS A 25 0.33 10.65 -2.02
N TYR A 26 -0.05 11.93 -1.95
CA TYR A 26 0.08 12.86 -3.07
C TYR A 26 0.37 14.29 -2.60
N MET A 27 0.89 15.12 -3.51
CA MET A 27 1.12 16.53 -3.25
C MET A 27 -0.17 17.33 -3.45
N GLU A 28 -0.54 18.08 -2.42
CA GLU A 28 -1.62 19.06 -2.41
C GLU A 28 -1.12 20.45 -2.72
N LEU A 29 -1.96 21.25 -3.37
CA LEU A 29 -1.74 22.67 -3.59
C LEU A 29 -2.98 23.46 -3.17
N GLU A 30 -2.75 24.65 -2.62
CA GLU A 30 -3.77 25.69 -2.58
C GLU A 30 -4.00 26.22 -3.99
N TRP A 31 -5.23 26.60 -4.30
CA TRP A 31 -5.61 27.01 -5.65
C TRP A 31 -6.60 28.16 -5.69
N LYS A 32 -6.52 28.95 -6.76
CA LYS A 32 -7.44 30.02 -7.11
C LYS A 32 -7.58 30.07 -8.64
N VAL A 33 -8.77 30.36 -9.12
CA VAL A 33 -9.06 30.46 -10.56
C VAL A 33 -9.74 31.80 -10.81
N SER A 34 -9.36 32.49 -11.89
CA SER A 34 -10.09 33.70 -12.31
C SER A 34 -11.56 33.37 -12.56
N ASP A 35 -12.44 34.32 -12.28
CA ASP A 35 -13.89 34.21 -12.54
C ASP A 35 -14.66 33.18 -11.69
N ILE A 36 -14.02 32.57 -10.69
CA ILE A 36 -14.68 31.75 -9.68
C ILE A 36 -14.79 32.52 -8.37
N LYS A 37 -15.94 32.41 -7.71
CA LYS A 37 -16.15 33.00 -6.37
C LYS A 37 -15.07 32.50 -5.42
N GLU A 38 -14.40 33.43 -4.77
CA GLU A 38 -13.31 33.15 -3.84
C GLU A 38 -13.80 32.41 -2.57
N ASN A 39 -12.89 31.68 -1.94
CA ASN A 39 -13.15 31.05 -0.66
C ASN A 39 -13.31 32.13 0.43
N THR A 40 -14.43 32.12 1.15
CA THR A 40 -14.69 33.12 2.20
C THR A 40 -14.19 32.70 3.58
N LYS A 41 -13.56 31.53 3.69
CA LYS A 41 -13.03 31.01 4.97
C LYS A 41 -11.60 31.49 5.27
N ASN A 42 -10.93 32.11 4.30
CA ASN A 42 -9.60 32.68 4.42
C ASN A 42 -9.56 34.08 3.80
N ASP A 43 -8.65 34.90 4.31
CA ASP A 43 -8.57 36.33 3.94
C ASP A 43 -8.03 36.57 2.52
N ASP A 44 -7.42 35.56 1.90
CA ASP A 44 -6.80 35.67 0.56
C ASP A 44 -7.50 34.87 -0.55
N GLY A 45 -8.63 34.22 -0.22
CA GLY A 45 -9.56 33.68 -1.21
C GLY A 45 -9.16 32.35 -1.86
N PHE A 46 -8.05 31.73 -1.43
CA PHE A 46 -7.60 30.43 -1.94
C PHE A 46 -8.42 29.26 -1.41
N PHE A 47 -8.63 28.26 -2.25
CA PHE A 47 -9.17 26.97 -1.89
C PHE A 47 -8.03 25.97 -1.60
N TYR A 48 -8.36 24.85 -0.98
CA TYR A 48 -7.40 23.83 -0.52
C TYR A 48 -7.58 22.49 -1.26
N CYS A 49 -6.68 21.55 -0.98
CA CYS A 49 -6.77 20.14 -1.37
C CYS A 49 -6.87 19.88 -2.89
N SER A 50 -6.26 20.72 -3.73
CA SER A 50 -6.05 20.31 -5.13
C SER A 50 -4.94 19.28 -5.21
N LYS A 51 -5.04 18.30 -6.12
CA LYS A 51 -4.12 17.17 -6.22
C LYS A 51 -3.28 17.28 -7.48
N PHE A 52 -1.96 17.29 -7.34
CA PHE A 52 -1.06 17.22 -8.47
C PHE A 52 -0.85 15.78 -8.96
N LEU A 53 -1.01 15.57 -10.27
CA LEU A 53 -0.79 14.31 -10.98
C LEU A 53 0.37 14.50 -11.97
N PRO A 54 1.62 14.19 -11.57
CA PRO A 54 2.79 14.48 -12.38
C PRO A 54 2.84 13.69 -13.69
N GLN A 55 2.33 12.45 -13.71
CA GLN A 55 2.29 11.61 -14.92
C GLN A 55 1.31 12.12 -15.97
N GLU A 56 0.22 12.75 -15.52
CA GLU A 56 -0.84 13.27 -16.38
C GLU A 56 -0.64 14.76 -16.74
N LYS A 57 0.40 15.40 -16.18
CA LYS A 57 0.64 16.85 -16.23
C LYS A 57 -0.61 17.64 -15.82
N GLN A 58 -1.29 17.22 -14.76
CA GLN A 58 -2.59 17.76 -14.35
C GLN A 58 -2.65 18.12 -12.87
N ILE A 59 -3.53 19.07 -12.54
CA ILE A 59 -3.96 19.36 -11.17
C ILE A 59 -5.47 19.14 -11.10
N LEU A 60 -5.92 18.26 -10.20
CA LEU A 60 -7.32 18.00 -9.94
C LEU A 60 -7.84 18.87 -8.80
N PHE A 61 -9.08 19.30 -8.89
CA PHE A 61 -9.78 19.99 -7.81
C PHE A 61 -10.48 18.97 -6.91
N PRO A 62 -10.65 19.26 -5.60
CA PRO A 62 -11.32 18.34 -4.68
C PRO A 62 -12.79 18.10 -5.08
N ASN A 63 -13.42 19.11 -5.69
CA ASN A 63 -14.76 19.03 -6.27
C ASN A 63 -14.74 19.63 -7.68
N ASN A 64 -15.70 19.24 -8.51
CA ASN A 64 -15.88 19.88 -9.81
C ASN A 64 -16.16 21.38 -9.61
N ILE A 65 -15.39 22.21 -10.29
CA ILE A 65 -15.62 23.65 -10.35
C ILE A 65 -16.38 23.99 -11.63
N VAL A 66 -17.07 25.14 -11.64
CA VAL A 66 -17.79 25.61 -12.83
C VAL A 66 -17.02 26.76 -13.44
N ILE A 67 -16.57 26.59 -14.68
CA ILE A 67 -15.88 27.61 -15.48
C ILE A 67 -16.67 27.76 -16.78
N ASN A 68 -17.12 28.97 -17.10
CA ASN A 68 -17.90 29.25 -18.31
C ASN A 68 -19.11 28.31 -18.48
N GLY A 69 -19.81 28.01 -17.38
CA GLY A 69 -20.97 27.10 -17.35
C GLY A 69 -20.64 25.61 -17.47
N GLN A 70 -19.37 25.23 -17.61
CA GLN A 70 -18.94 23.83 -17.72
C GLN A 70 -18.33 23.33 -16.42
N LYS A 71 -18.68 22.09 -16.04
CA LYS A 71 -18.05 21.41 -14.91
C LYS A 71 -16.65 20.92 -15.28
N VAL A 72 -15.66 21.33 -14.51
CA VAL A 72 -14.24 21.00 -14.69
C VAL A 72 -13.73 20.29 -13.45
N LYS A 73 -13.16 19.09 -13.62
CA LYS A 73 -12.58 18.28 -12.52
C LYS A 73 -11.12 18.62 -12.24
N GLY A 74 -10.43 19.20 -13.21
CA GLY A 74 -9.03 19.53 -13.11
C GLY A 74 -8.52 20.28 -14.33
N VAL A 75 -7.27 20.69 -14.28
CA VAL A 75 -6.61 21.48 -15.31
C VAL A 75 -5.27 20.84 -15.68
N SER A 76 -5.03 20.63 -16.98
CA SER A 76 -3.69 20.28 -17.46
C SER A 76 -2.80 21.52 -17.46
N ILE A 77 -1.53 21.34 -17.13
CA ILE A 77 -0.53 22.41 -17.04
C ILE A 77 0.09 22.59 -18.43
N PRO A 78 -0.17 23.69 -19.14
CA PRO A 78 0.38 23.93 -20.47
C PRO A 78 1.80 24.50 -20.42
N ASP A 79 2.14 25.18 -19.33
CA ASP A 79 3.44 25.81 -19.12
C ASP A 79 4.46 24.78 -18.62
N GLU A 80 5.47 24.52 -19.45
CA GLU A 80 6.47 23.48 -19.18
C GLU A 80 7.41 23.86 -18.04
N ASP A 81 7.67 25.15 -17.81
CA ASP A 81 8.53 25.60 -16.72
C ASP A 81 7.78 25.50 -15.38
N VAL A 82 6.49 25.84 -15.37
CA VAL A 82 5.62 25.59 -14.21
C VAL A 82 5.53 24.09 -13.90
N TYR A 83 5.33 23.25 -14.92
CA TYR A 83 5.27 21.80 -14.74
C TYR A 83 6.57 21.24 -14.16
N LYS A 84 7.74 21.61 -14.72
CA LYS A 84 9.04 21.14 -14.24
C LYS A 84 9.26 21.48 -12.77
N LYS A 85 8.99 22.73 -12.38
CA LYS A 85 9.12 23.16 -10.97
C LYS A 85 8.21 22.37 -10.04
N LEU A 86 6.93 22.21 -10.39
CA LEU A 86 5.99 21.40 -9.60
C LEU A 86 6.43 19.94 -9.51
N LYS A 87 6.98 19.39 -10.59
CA LYS A 87 7.50 18.02 -10.62
C LYS A 87 8.73 17.86 -9.72
N GLU A 88 9.67 18.80 -9.75
CA GLU A 88 10.86 18.77 -8.88
C GLU A 88 10.47 18.81 -7.40
N ILE A 89 9.50 19.66 -7.03
CA ILE A 89 8.97 19.72 -5.67
C ILE A 89 8.29 18.40 -5.29
N TYR A 90 7.45 17.86 -6.18
CA TYR A 90 6.80 16.58 -5.96
C TYR A 90 7.80 15.44 -5.76
N ASP A 91 8.79 15.31 -6.64
CA ASP A 91 9.78 14.25 -6.59
C ASP A 91 10.58 14.32 -5.27
N LYS A 92 10.93 15.55 -4.84
CA LYS A 92 11.59 15.78 -3.55
C LYS A 92 10.72 15.36 -2.38
N MET A 93 9.46 15.81 -2.33
CA MET A 93 8.52 15.46 -1.26
C MET A 93 8.26 13.96 -1.18
N MET A 94 8.07 13.31 -2.33
CA MET A 94 7.91 11.86 -2.42
C MET A 94 9.16 11.14 -1.90
N SER A 95 10.35 11.59 -2.32
CA SER A 95 11.61 11.03 -1.84
C SER A 95 11.75 11.18 -0.32
N ASP A 96 11.51 12.37 0.22
CA ASP A 96 11.58 12.64 1.66
C ASP A 96 10.57 11.79 2.45
N TYR A 97 9.35 11.64 1.93
CA TYR A 97 8.32 10.77 2.49
C TYR A 97 8.75 9.29 2.51
N ILE A 98 9.28 8.78 1.40
CA ILE A 98 9.79 7.41 1.32
C ILE A 98 10.96 7.21 2.29
N GLN A 99 11.91 8.15 2.35
CA GLN A 99 13.03 8.08 3.28
C GLN A 99 12.55 8.07 4.73
N LYS A 100 11.57 8.90 5.08
CA LYS A 100 10.91 8.85 6.40
C LYS A 100 10.32 7.48 6.67
N LYS A 101 9.53 6.92 5.73
CA LYS A 101 8.89 5.60 5.90
C LYS A 101 9.88 4.43 6.00
N LEU A 102 11.02 4.51 5.31
CA LEU A 102 12.05 3.48 5.36
C LEU A 102 12.78 3.41 6.70
N HIS A 103 12.92 4.55 7.39
CA HIS A 103 13.78 4.70 8.57
C HIS A 103 13.03 4.92 9.88
N GLN A 104 11.75 5.31 9.82
CA GLN A 104 10.95 5.50 11.03
C GLN A 104 10.67 4.17 11.74
N ASP A 105 10.59 4.23 13.06
CA ASP A 105 10.05 3.14 13.88
C ASP A 105 8.56 2.92 13.57
N ILE A 106 8.06 1.73 13.91
CA ILE A 106 6.72 1.28 13.55
C ILE A 106 5.80 1.33 14.77
N GLU A 107 4.65 1.95 14.59
CA GLU A 107 3.58 1.92 15.59
C GLU A 107 2.86 0.57 15.54
N TYR A 108 2.79 -0.10 16.69
CA TYR A 108 1.99 -1.31 16.88
C TYR A 108 0.73 -0.92 17.66
N ARG A 109 -0.44 -1.01 17.03
CA ARG A 109 -1.70 -0.57 17.67
C ARG A 109 -2.18 -1.57 18.72
N LEU A 110 -2.58 -1.06 19.89
CA LEU A 110 -3.01 -1.84 21.03
C LEU A 110 -4.37 -1.37 21.53
N ASN A 111 -5.21 -2.32 21.92
CA ASN A 111 -6.53 -2.10 22.53
C ASN A 111 -7.45 -1.18 21.71
N ASP A 112 -7.24 -1.06 20.40
CA ASP A 112 -8.16 -0.38 19.52
C ASP A 112 -9.40 -1.25 19.38
N MET A 113 -10.54 -0.72 19.82
CA MET A 113 -11.84 -1.39 19.75
C MET A 113 -12.64 -0.96 18.51
N THR A 114 -12.15 0.01 17.74
CA THR A 114 -12.78 0.41 16.49
C THR A 114 -12.76 -0.76 15.51
N ALA A 115 -13.84 -0.90 14.74
CA ALA A 115 -14.04 -2.00 13.80
C ALA A 115 -13.70 -3.39 14.40
N TYR A 116 -14.12 -3.64 15.65
CA TYR A 116 -13.88 -4.92 16.36
C TYR A 116 -12.39 -5.28 16.53
N GLY A 117 -11.51 -4.27 16.54
CA GLY A 117 -10.08 -4.46 16.76
C GLY A 117 -9.31 -5.06 15.60
N ILE A 118 -9.89 -5.05 14.39
CA ILE A 118 -9.22 -5.50 13.16
C ILE A 118 -7.95 -4.69 12.85
N TYR A 119 -7.80 -3.51 13.44
CA TYR A 119 -6.66 -2.62 13.25
C TYR A 119 -5.57 -2.78 14.31
N ASN A 120 -5.72 -3.68 15.29
CA ASN A 120 -4.66 -3.96 16.25
C ASN A 120 -3.46 -4.61 15.56
N GLY A 121 -2.26 -4.25 16.00
CA GLY A 121 -1.00 -4.69 15.41
C GLY A 121 -0.40 -3.71 14.42
N ILE A 122 0.34 -4.26 13.46
CA ILE A 122 1.07 -3.52 12.42
C ILE A 122 0.19 -3.42 11.18
N SER A 123 0.08 -2.22 10.60
CA SER A 123 -0.59 -2.04 9.31
C SER A 123 0.34 -2.38 8.14
N GLN A 124 -0.23 -2.92 7.05
CA GLN A 124 0.50 -3.03 5.79
C GLN A 124 1.09 -1.69 5.33
N PHE A 125 0.40 -0.58 5.60
CA PHE A 125 0.81 0.76 5.18
C PHE A 125 2.03 1.27 5.95
N ASP A 126 2.28 0.73 7.15
CA ASP A 126 3.45 1.09 7.96
C ASP A 126 4.73 0.43 7.44
N ILE A 127 4.60 -0.72 6.76
CA ILE A 127 5.75 -1.54 6.35
C ILE A 127 5.91 -1.69 4.83
N GLU A 128 4.97 -1.22 4.00
CA GLU A 128 4.97 -1.45 2.55
C GLU A 128 6.30 -1.07 1.86
N TYR A 129 6.89 0.07 2.24
CA TYR A 129 8.15 0.56 1.68
C TYR A 129 9.35 -0.27 2.16
N ILE A 130 9.33 -0.67 3.44
CA ILE A 130 10.36 -1.52 4.04
C ILE A 130 10.35 -2.91 3.38
N VAL A 131 9.16 -3.48 3.18
CA VAL A 131 8.97 -4.75 2.48
C VAL A 131 9.50 -4.66 1.04
N ALA A 132 9.16 -3.61 0.31
CA ALA A 132 9.64 -3.42 -1.06
C ALA A 132 11.17 -3.34 -1.15
N ASP A 133 11.79 -2.54 -0.27
CA ASP A 133 13.24 -2.37 -0.20
C ASP A 133 13.97 -3.69 0.14
N ILE A 134 13.52 -4.40 1.19
CA ILE A 134 14.15 -5.69 1.56
C ILE A 134 13.90 -6.75 0.49
N ARG A 135 12.73 -6.76 -0.16
CA ARG A 135 12.44 -7.68 -1.26
C ARG A 135 13.42 -7.50 -2.41
N GLU A 136 13.70 -6.25 -2.80
CA GLU A 136 14.69 -5.96 -3.84
C GLU A 136 16.09 -6.46 -3.44
N GLN A 137 16.49 -6.29 -2.18
CA GLN A 137 17.75 -6.80 -1.67
C GLN A 137 17.82 -8.34 -1.72
N VAL A 138 16.77 -9.01 -1.24
CA VAL A 138 16.69 -10.49 -1.27
C VAL A 138 16.68 -11.02 -2.70
N GLU A 139 15.97 -10.38 -3.63
CA GLU A 139 15.97 -10.77 -5.04
C GLU A 139 17.38 -10.63 -5.66
N LYS A 140 18.10 -9.53 -5.36
CA LYS A 140 19.48 -9.34 -5.82
C LYS A 140 20.45 -10.38 -5.25
N GLU A 141 20.29 -10.74 -3.99
CA GLU A 141 21.16 -11.70 -3.30
C GLU A 141 20.91 -13.15 -3.72
N THR A 142 19.65 -13.52 -3.96
CA THR A 142 19.23 -14.91 -4.18
C THR A 142 18.93 -15.24 -5.64
N GLY A 143 18.71 -14.22 -6.48
CA GLY A 143 18.19 -14.37 -7.84
C GLY A 143 16.73 -14.84 -7.90
N ILE A 144 16.02 -14.85 -6.77
CA ILE A 144 14.65 -15.36 -6.66
C ILE A 144 13.69 -14.22 -6.33
N LYS A 145 12.73 -14.01 -7.21
CA LYS A 145 11.62 -13.09 -6.99
C LYS A 145 10.51 -13.74 -6.18
N VAL A 146 10.26 -13.22 -4.98
CA VAL A 146 9.19 -13.67 -4.08
C VAL A 146 7.93 -12.79 -4.22
N LEU A 147 6.75 -13.41 -4.11
CA LEU A 147 5.44 -12.77 -4.35
C LEU A 147 4.55 -12.68 -3.10
N ILE A 148 5.15 -12.56 -1.92
CA ILE A 148 4.39 -12.34 -0.68
C ILE A 148 4.02 -10.86 -0.51
N PHE A 149 2.76 -10.55 -0.19
CA PHE A 149 2.29 -9.17 -0.03
C PHE A 149 2.63 -8.57 1.34
N ALA A 150 2.69 -7.24 1.42
CA ALA A 150 2.94 -6.54 2.67
C ALA A 150 1.86 -6.83 3.73
N ASP A 151 0.61 -7.04 3.31
CA ASP A 151 -0.49 -7.45 4.19
C ASP A 151 -0.23 -8.80 4.87
N ASP A 152 0.22 -9.80 4.11
CA ASP A 152 0.54 -11.12 4.65
C ASP A 152 1.70 -11.06 5.65
N ILE A 153 2.71 -10.25 5.34
CA ILE A 153 3.83 -9.99 6.25
C ILE A 153 3.34 -9.28 7.51
N ALA A 154 2.52 -8.23 7.39
CA ALA A 154 1.96 -7.50 8.53
C ALA A 154 1.17 -8.43 9.45
N LYS A 155 0.33 -9.32 8.88
CA LYS A 155 -0.41 -10.34 9.64
C LYS A 155 0.49 -11.31 10.40
N LYS A 156 1.64 -11.69 9.82
CA LYS A 156 2.64 -12.53 10.50
C LYS A 156 3.33 -11.76 11.63
N LEU A 157 3.76 -10.52 11.37
CA LEU A 157 4.43 -9.68 12.37
C LEU A 157 3.51 -9.30 13.55
N THR A 158 2.23 -9.06 13.29
CA THR A 158 1.20 -8.81 14.32
C THR A 158 1.03 -9.98 15.30
N LYS A 159 1.45 -11.19 14.91
CA LYS A 159 1.39 -12.38 15.76
C LYS A 159 2.74 -12.77 16.35
N ASP A 160 3.79 -12.00 16.08
CA ASP A 160 5.14 -12.29 16.58
C ASP A 160 5.24 -11.91 18.06
N GLU A 161 5.54 -12.89 18.91
CA GLU A 161 5.55 -12.74 20.38
C GLU A 161 6.55 -11.69 20.86
N GLU A 162 7.70 -11.55 20.20
CA GLU A 162 8.71 -10.55 20.54
C GLU A 162 8.20 -9.15 20.22
N ILE A 163 7.58 -8.97 19.04
CA ILE A 163 6.96 -7.69 18.65
C ILE A 163 5.84 -7.31 19.61
N ILE A 164 4.95 -8.25 19.96
CA ILE A 164 3.85 -8.02 20.91
C ILE A 164 4.42 -7.57 22.25
N LYS A 165 5.41 -8.28 22.77
CA LYS A 165 6.04 -7.95 24.06
C LYS A 165 6.65 -6.55 24.05
N ILE A 166 7.39 -6.19 22.99
CA ILE A 166 7.96 -4.84 22.85
C ILE A 166 6.84 -3.80 22.80
N ALA A 167 5.74 -4.08 22.10
CA ALA A 167 4.62 -3.16 22.01
C ALA A 167 4.00 -2.87 23.40
N GLU A 168 3.81 -3.91 24.23
CA GLU A 168 3.26 -3.79 25.58
C GLU A 168 4.20 -3.08 26.56
N GLU A 169 5.51 -3.30 26.41
CA GLU A 169 6.56 -2.64 27.21
C GLU A 169 6.68 -1.16 26.86
N THR A 170 6.54 -0.81 25.58
CA THR A 170 6.66 0.55 25.05
C THR A 170 5.33 1.28 24.92
N TYR A 171 4.25 0.72 25.47
CA TYR A 171 2.88 1.23 25.35
C TYR A 171 2.76 2.73 25.69
N ARG A 172 2.09 3.46 24.79
CA ARG A 172 1.70 4.86 24.91
C ARG A 172 0.22 5.00 24.58
N PRO A 173 -0.58 5.65 25.45
CA PRO A 173 -1.97 5.92 25.13
C PRO A 173 -2.10 6.98 24.03
N TYR A 174 -3.17 6.94 23.27
CA TYR A 174 -3.54 8.04 22.38
C TYR A 174 -3.86 9.32 23.18
N PRO A 175 -3.65 10.51 22.59
CA PRO A 175 -3.98 11.76 23.27
C PRO A 175 -5.49 11.91 23.49
N GLU A 176 -5.88 12.52 24.60
CA GLU A 176 -7.28 12.81 24.89
C GLU A 176 -7.90 13.74 23.84
N SER A 177 -9.13 13.43 23.42
CA SER A 177 -9.88 14.33 22.55
C SER A 177 -10.58 15.43 23.34
N LYS A 178 -10.52 16.66 22.79
CA LYS A 178 -11.26 17.82 23.31
C LYS A 178 -12.78 17.61 23.25
N ASN A 179 -13.26 16.72 22.38
CA ASN A 179 -14.68 16.46 22.16
C ASN A 179 -15.25 15.36 23.07
N TRP A 180 -14.43 14.72 23.90
CA TRP A 180 -14.91 13.70 24.84
C TRP A 180 -15.64 14.31 26.04
N THR A 181 -16.66 13.60 26.52
CA THR A 181 -17.33 13.90 27.78
C THR A 181 -16.38 13.67 28.96
N GLU A 182 -16.61 14.34 30.09
CA GLU A 182 -15.78 14.14 31.28
C GLU A 182 -15.88 12.71 31.83
N GLU A 183 -17.04 12.08 31.73
CA GLU A 183 -17.23 10.67 32.07
C GLU A 183 -16.31 9.75 31.25
N TYR A 184 -16.25 9.96 29.93
CA TYR A 184 -15.37 9.16 29.06
C TYR A 184 -13.90 9.44 29.34
N ARG A 185 -13.50 10.70 29.60
CA ARG A 185 -12.13 11.05 30.00
C ARG A 185 -11.73 10.37 31.31
N SER A 186 -12.63 10.36 32.29
CA SER A 186 -12.41 9.68 33.57
C SER A 186 -12.18 8.18 33.38
N TRP A 187 -13.04 7.52 32.57
CA TRP A 187 -12.83 6.12 32.18
C TRP A 187 -11.49 5.92 31.46
N TYR A 188 -11.16 6.78 30.48
CA TYR A 188 -9.95 6.69 29.67
C TYR A 188 -8.69 6.79 30.52
N ARG A 189 -8.62 7.76 31.44
CA ARG A 189 -7.51 7.94 32.38
C ARG A 189 -7.32 6.71 33.27
N LYS A 190 -8.41 6.13 33.79
CA LYS A 190 -8.35 4.87 34.56
C LYS A 190 -7.91 3.69 33.70
N ALA A 191 -8.31 3.63 32.43
CA ALA A 191 -7.88 2.59 31.50
C ALA A 191 -6.38 2.73 31.13
N ILE A 192 -5.83 3.96 31.10
CA ILE A 192 -4.38 4.20 30.94
C ILE A 192 -3.58 3.58 32.08
N GLU A 193 -4.01 3.78 33.33
CA GLU A 193 -3.35 3.20 34.52
C GLU A 193 -3.23 1.67 34.42
N ASN A 194 -4.23 1.03 33.81
CA ASN A 194 -4.29 -0.42 33.62
C ASN A 194 -3.72 -0.89 32.26
N LYS A 195 -3.17 0.02 31.43
CA LYS A 195 -2.72 -0.25 30.06
C LYS A 195 -3.78 -0.91 29.14
N THR A 196 -5.06 -0.65 29.41
CA THR A 196 -6.19 -1.19 28.62
C THR A 196 -6.86 -0.13 27.74
N ALA A 197 -6.44 1.12 27.86
CA ALA A 197 -6.87 2.17 26.94
C ALA A 197 -6.32 1.92 25.51
N PRO A 198 -7.04 2.38 24.48
CA PRO A 198 -6.50 2.46 23.12
C PRO A 198 -5.19 3.26 23.08
N GLY A 199 -4.19 2.67 22.43
CA GLY A 199 -2.86 3.24 22.30
C GLY A 199 -2.00 2.49 21.29
N TYR A 200 -0.70 2.66 21.41
CA TYR A 200 0.29 2.02 20.55
C TYR A 200 1.59 1.75 21.28
N GLY A 201 2.30 0.72 20.87
CA GLY A 201 3.71 0.50 21.17
C GLY A 201 4.60 0.97 20.02
N ILE A 202 5.89 1.14 20.27
CA ILE A 202 6.87 1.53 19.25
C ILE A 202 7.86 0.39 19.05
N ILE A 203 7.89 -0.15 17.83
CA ILE A 203 8.81 -1.21 17.42
C ILE A 203 9.92 -0.58 16.61
N SER A 204 11.16 -0.85 17.00
CA SER A 204 12.31 -0.32 16.27
C SER A 204 12.28 -0.80 14.81
N ASN A 205 12.54 0.14 13.90
CA ASN A 205 12.67 -0.13 12.47
C ASN A 205 13.64 -1.30 12.21
N LYS A 206 14.76 -1.36 12.95
CA LYS A 206 15.75 -2.43 12.84
C LYS A 206 15.15 -3.82 13.05
N ILE A 207 14.35 -3.99 14.11
CA ILE A 207 13.70 -5.28 14.44
C ILE A 207 12.72 -5.67 13.34
N ILE A 208 11.92 -4.71 12.86
CA ILE A 208 10.98 -4.95 11.77
C ILE A 208 11.71 -5.39 10.50
N ARG A 209 12.82 -4.74 10.15
CA ARG A 209 13.63 -5.10 8.99
C ARG A 209 14.21 -6.51 9.10
N GLU A 210 14.74 -6.88 10.26
CA GLU A 210 15.27 -8.23 10.52
C GLU A 210 14.16 -9.30 10.37
N LYS A 211 12.98 -9.05 10.95
CA LYS A 211 11.83 -9.97 10.88
C LYS A 211 11.28 -10.11 9.46
N ILE A 212 11.12 -9.00 8.73
CA ILE A 212 10.70 -9.01 7.33
C ILE A 212 11.70 -9.80 6.48
N ARG A 213 13.00 -9.55 6.64
CA ARG A 213 14.04 -10.25 5.89
C ARG A 213 13.99 -11.75 6.14
N LYS A 214 13.81 -12.18 7.38
CA LYS A 214 13.64 -13.59 7.73
C LYS A 214 12.44 -14.20 6.99
N LEU A 215 11.28 -13.56 7.03
CA LEU A 215 10.07 -14.03 6.34
C LEU A 215 10.25 -14.13 4.81
N LEU A 216 10.97 -13.18 4.21
CA LEU A 216 11.26 -13.22 2.77
C LEU A 216 12.26 -14.33 2.41
N LEU A 217 13.26 -14.60 3.26
CA LEU A 217 14.19 -15.71 3.05
C LEU A 217 13.51 -17.07 3.22
N GLU A 218 12.58 -17.21 4.17
CA GLU A 218 11.75 -18.42 4.29
C GLU A 218 10.96 -18.67 3.00
N GLU A 219 10.37 -17.63 2.41
CA GLU A 219 9.66 -17.73 1.12
C GLU A 219 10.59 -18.12 -0.03
N VAL A 220 11.82 -17.60 -0.05
CA VAL A 220 12.84 -18.02 -1.03
C VAL A 220 13.12 -19.51 -0.92
N GLU A 221 13.27 -20.04 0.30
CA GLU A 221 13.53 -21.47 0.51
C GLU A 221 12.34 -22.35 0.08
N GLU A 222 11.10 -21.90 0.30
CA GLU A 222 9.92 -22.61 -0.21
C GLU A 222 9.87 -22.60 -1.75
N VAL A 223 10.20 -21.48 -2.39
CA VAL A 223 10.31 -21.42 -3.86
C VAL A 223 11.42 -22.35 -4.38
N LYS A 224 12.57 -22.43 -3.71
CA LYS A 224 13.65 -23.37 -4.08
C LYS A 224 13.19 -24.82 -3.96
N LYS A 225 12.57 -25.20 -2.83
CA LYS A 225 12.05 -26.55 -2.61
C LYS A 225 11.03 -26.95 -3.67
N GLU A 226 10.13 -26.05 -4.04
CA GLU A 226 9.14 -26.34 -5.08
C GLU A 226 9.80 -26.49 -6.46
N LYS A 227 10.79 -25.66 -6.80
CA LYS A 227 11.59 -25.83 -8.02
C LYS A 227 12.31 -27.18 -8.05
N GLU A 228 13.00 -27.56 -6.98
CA GLU A 228 13.68 -28.86 -6.89
C GLU A 228 12.71 -30.04 -6.99
N LYS A 229 11.53 -29.93 -6.38
CA LYS A 229 10.48 -30.94 -6.47
C LYS A 229 9.98 -31.09 -7.90
N ILE A 230 9.73 -29.99 -8.60
CA ILE A 230 9.33 -29.98 -10.01
C ILE A 230 10.45 -30.59 -10.88
N GLU A 231 11.71 -30.23 -10.66
CA GLU A 231 12.84 -30.81 -11.39
C GLU A 231 12.97 -32.32 -11.18
N LYS A 232 12.74 -32.83 -9.96
CA LYS A 232 12.71 -34.26 -9.67
C LYS A 232 11.57 -34.96 -10.42
N LEU A 233 10.40 -34.33 -10.53
CA LEU A 233 9.28 -34.86 -11.32
C LEU A 233 9.62 -34.92 -12.81
N PHE A 234 10.31 -33.91 -13.35
CA PHE A 234 10.79 -33.94 -14.73
C PHE A 234 11.85 -35.02 -14.98
N LYS A 235 12.82 -35.19 -14.07
CA LYS A 235 13.82 -36.26 -14.18
C LYS A 235 13.14 -37.63 -14.19
N LYS A 236 12.21 -37.86 -13.28
CA LYS A 236 11.43 -39.10 -13.22
C LYS A 236 10.60 -39.32 -14.49
N ALA A 237 9.94 -38.27 -15.01
CA ALA A 237 9.18 -38.38 -16.27
C ALA A 237 10.07 -38.79 -17.45
N LYS A 238 11.27 -38.23 -17.51
CA LYS A 238 12.26 -38.57 -18.55
C LYS A 238 12.81 -39.98 -18.40
N GLU A 239 13.04 -40.44 -17.17
CA GLU A 239 13.54 -41.79 -16.87
C GLU A 239 12.50 -42.88 -17.14
N THR A 240 11.24 -42.66 -16.76
CA THR A 240 10.17 -43.66 -16.93
C THR A 240 9.48 -43.60 -18.29
N GLY A 241 9.59 -42.47 -19.01
CA GLY A 241 8.78 -42.20 -20.19
C GLY A 241 7.31 -41.91 -19.89
N GLU A 242 6.94 -41.77 -18.61
CA GLU A 242 5.57 -41.54 -18.15
C GLU A 242 5.38 -40.15 -17.55
N LYS A 243 4.24 -39.51 -17.81
CA LYS A 243 3.91 -38.20 -17.22
C LYS A 243 3.85 -38.27 -15.69
N GLN A 244 4.38 -37.25 -15.01
CA GLN A 244 4.35 -37.14 -13.55
C GLN A 244 3.46 -35.96 -13.12
N LEU A 245 2.57 -36.16 -12.15
CA LEU A 245 1.66 -35.10 -11.68
C LEU A 245 2.42 -34.07 -10.83
N ILE A 246 2.38 -32.80 -11.23
CA ILE A 246 2.94 -31.66 -10.48
C ILE A 246 1.91 -31.17 -9.47
N THR A 247 0.73 -30.76 -9.93
CA THR A 247 -0.34 -30.25 -9.07
C THR A 247 -1.72 -30.52 -9.67
N LYS A 248 -2.76 -30.44 -8.84
CA LYS A 248 -4.17 -30.53 -9.22
C LYS A 248 -4.96 -29.39 -8.57
N TRP A 249 -5.91 -28.81 -9.29
CA TRP A 249 -6.79 -27.76 -8.79
C TRP A 249 -8.16 -27.82 -9.46
N ILE A 250 -9.09 -27.00 -8.98
CA ILE A 250 -10.44 -26.87 -9.52
C ILE A 250 -10.57 -25.47 -10.12
N GLU A 251 -11.10 -25.39 -11.34
CA GLU A 251 -11.44 -24.13 -12.01
C GLU A 251 -12.90 -24.15 -12.46
N SER A 252 -13.45 -22.98 -12.79
CA SER A 252 -14.76 -22.90 -13.46
C SER A 252 -14.73 -23.62 -14.81
N CYS A 253 -15.82 -24.34 -15.09
CA CYS A 253 -16.02 -25.06 -16.35
C CYS A 253 -15.81 -24.10 -17.54
N ASN A 254 -14.89 -24.45 -18.44
CA ASN A 254 -14.54 -23.58 -19.57
C ASN A 254 -15.45 -23.76 -20.78
N ASP A 255 -16.32 -24.77 -20.76
CA ASP A 255 -17.28 -25.07 -21.81
C ASP A 255 -18.69 -24.68 -21.39
N ARG A 256 -19.27 -23.71 -22.11
CA ARG A 256 -20.64 -23.22 -21.82
C ARG A 256 -21.74 -24.16 -22.30
N THR A 257 -21.40 -25.21 -23.05
CA THR A 257 -22.35 -26.16 -23.64
C THR A 257 -22.51 -27.43 -22.81
N LEU A 258 -21.64 -27.66 -21.84
CA LEU A 258 -21.69 -28.79 -20.92
C LEU A 258 -22.41 -28.38 -19.63
N GLU A 259 -23.23 -29.26 -19.07
CA GLU A 259 -23.83 -29.09 -17.73
C GLU A 259 -22.79 -29.37 -16.62
N CYS A 260 -21.60 -28.77 -16.71
CA CYS A 260 -20.64 -28.71 -15.61
C CYS A 260 -20.52 -27.31 -15.01
N SER A 261 -20.39 -27.23 -13.69
CA SER A 261 -20.06 -25.98 -12.99
C SER A 261 -18.56 -25.82 -12.79
N THR A 262 -17.82 -26.93 -12.71
CA THR A 262 -16.38 -26.96 -12.42
C THR A 262 -15.63 -27.99 -13.25
N ASP A 263 -14.33 -27.74 -13.46
CA ASP A 263 -13.38 -28.67 -14.07
C ASP A 263 -12.29 -29.04 -13.07
N MET A 264 -11.90 -30.31 -13.06
CA MET A 264 -10.67 -30.76 -12.40
C MET A 264 -9.48 -30.57 -13.35
N CYS A 265 -8.55 -29.70 -12.97
CA CYS A 265 -7.34 -29.40 -13.73
C CYS A 265 -6.14 -30.13 -13.12
N TYR A 266 -5.29 -30.68 -13.98
CA TYR A 266 -4.07 -31.40 -13.61
C TYR A 266 -2.90 -30.83 -14.41
N LEU A 267 -1.82 -30.48 -13.73
CA LEU A 267 -0.56 -30.06 -14.36
C LEU A 267 0.43 -31.21 -14.27
N TYR A 268 0.95 -31.65 -15.41
CA TYR A 268 1.91 -32.74 -15.53
C TYR A 268 3.28 -32.25 -16.02
N ALA A 269 4.34 -32.86 -15.49
CA ALA A 269 5.68 -32.88 -16.07
C ALA A 269 5.73 -33.99 -17.11
N MET A 270 6.00 -33.65 -18.37
CA MET A 270 6.07 -34.59 -19.49
C MET A 270 7.51 -35.08 -19.72
N PRO A 271 7.71 -36.28 -20.30
CA PRO A 271 9.05 -36.86 -20.57
C PRO A 271 9.93 -36.04 -21.53
N ASP A 272 9.30 -35.29 -22.43
CA ASP A 272 9.94 -34.36 -23.38
C ASP A 272 10.38 -33.04 -22.72
N GLY A 273 10.11 -32.85 -21.43
CA GLY A 273 10.49 -31.68 -20.67
C GLY A 273 9.46 -30.54 -20.67
N ILE A 274 8.30 -30.72 -21.30
CA ILE A 274 7.24 -29.69 -21.28
C ILE A 274 6.29 -29.88 -20.10
N GLN A 275 5.62 -28.80 -19.71
CA GLN A 275 4.46 -28.88 -18.83
C GLN A 275 3.19 -29.05 -19.67
N LYS A 276 2.28 -29.93 -19.24
CA LYS A 276 0.97 -30.14 -19.88
C LYS A 276 -0.15 -30.01 -18.87
N VAL A 277 -1.13 -29.15 -19.17
CA VAL A 277 -2.39 -29.06 -18.42
C VAL A 277 -3.41 -30.01 -19.06
N GLU A 278 -4.05 -30.84 -18.26
CA GLU A 278 -5.22 -31.64 -18.65
C GLU A 278 -6.43 -31.20 -17.81
N ARG A 279 -7.58 -31.04 -18.46
CA ARG A 279 -8.84 -30.65 -17.80
C ARG A 279 -9.84 -31.80 -17.91
N ILE A 280 -10.53 -32.09 -16.82
CA ILE A 280 -11.59 -33.10 -16.75
C ILE A 280 -12.85 -32.42 -16.23
N HIS A 281 -13.88 -32.35 -17.07
CA HIS A 281 -15.20 -31.84 -16.68
C HIS A 281 -15.81 -32.74 -15.60
N THR A 282 -16.31 -32.14 -14.51
CA THR A 282 -17.05 -32.88 -13.47
C THR A 282 -18.53 -32.85 -13.82
N PHE A 283 -19.03 -33.95 -14.39
CA PHE A 283 -20.44 -34.19 -14.65
C PHE A 283 -21.16 -34.70 -13.40
#